data_AF-A0A149TGM4-F1
#
_entry.id   AF-A0A149TGM4-F1
#
_cell.length_a   1.000
_cell.length_b   1.000
_cell.length_c   1.000
_cell.angle_alpha   90.00
_cell.angle_beta   90.00
_cell.angle_gamma   90.00
#
_symmetry.space_group_name_H-M   'P 1'
#
loop_
_entity.id
_entity.type
_entity.pdbx_description
1 polymer ?
#
loop_
_entity_poly.entity_id
_entity_poly.type
_entity_poly.pdbx_seq_one_letter_code
_entity_poly.pdbx_strand_id
1 'polypeptide(L)'
;MPTRHLTDSYAISPQIAVQDIADLKAEGFHTILCFRPDGEAPDQPDMAVIEAAAKEAGLAFAAIPVKSGTVPSDAQIAETRQILATLPAPVVGYCRSGTRAGQIWALAEAGKRPAAEIFAATERAGVDISRLRTRIEKVAAPAAAPRRDAAHFQVLIIGGGAGGLSTAGSLLKRNRNLSIGVVEPSNEHFYQPGWTLVGGGVFQAAQTRRKEADVMPKDVVWVKQAAKLFRPDVREVVLTDGTVVSYDTLVVATGITLNWDAIPGLVETLGRNGVTSNYRFDLAPYTWQLVQQLKGGTAIFTQPPMPIKCAGAPQKAVYLSCDAWKRRGVLDSISVEFDTATPGLFGVKEFVPPLMEYIRRYHVGLQTGSKLVEVDGPNRKAVFERKVGDGVERVERTFDMLHVVPPQSAPQVIRESALAGSDGFVEVNPATLQHVRFPDVFAIGDVIGTSCAKTAAAVRVQAPVVATNVLAFLKHQGPVSEYEGYGACPLTVENGRIVLAEFSYGGKLAPTMPKWLLNGQKPTRLAWWLKKYVMPLMYWDGMLKGRELMVAPKPLTAKKGG
;
A
#
# COMPACT_ATOMS: atom_id res chain seq x y z
N MET A 1 -40.89 -36.69 -12.08
CA MET A 1 -40.40 -36.51 -10.68
C MET A 1 -40.45 -35.04 -10.27
N PRO A 2 -40.60 -34.65 -8.98
CA PRO A 2 -40.69 -33.23 -8.64
C PRO A 2 -39.34 -32.51 -8.82
N THR A 3 -39.28 -31.61 -9.79
CA THR A 3 -38.20 -30.64 -9.96
C THR A 3 -38.25 -29.61 -8.83
N ARG A 4 -37.08 -29.15 -8.35
CA ARG A 4 -36.98 -28.10 -7.33
C ARG A 4 -36.37 -26.86 -7.96
N HIS A 5 -37.16 -25.79 -8.02
CA HIS A 5 -36.73 -24.55 -8.65
C HIS A 5 -35.79 -23.77 -7.75
N LEU A 6 -34.61 -23.44 -8.29
CA LEU A 6 -33.71 -22.45 -7.68
C LEU A 6 -34.11 -21.05 -8.16
N THR A 7 -34.51 -20.94 -9.44
CA THR A 7 -35.01 -19.73 -10.10
C THR A 7 -36.04 -20.10 -11.17
N ASP A 8 -36.70 -19.10 -11.76
CA ASP A 8 -37.64 -19.31 -12.86
C ASP A 8 -36.97 -19.95 -14.10
N SER A 9 -35.66 -19.73 -14.27
CA SER A 9 -34.89 -20.24 -15.41
C SER A 9 -34.00 -21.43 -15.08
N TYR A 10 -33.98 -21.91 -13.83
CA TYR A 10 -33.13 -23.03 -13.42
C TYR A 10 -33.75 -23.86 -12.29
N ALA A 11 -33.86 -25.17 -12.52
CA ALA A 11 -34.30 -26.15 -11.54
C ALA A 11 -33.29 -27.29 -11.35
N ILE A 12 -33.43 -28.01 -10.24
CA ILE A 12 -32.65 -29.22 -9.95
C ILE A 12 -33.54 -30.44 -9.78
N SER A 13 -33.04 -31.60 -10.18
CA SER A 13 -33.72 -32.89 -10.02
C SER A 13 -32.79 -33.93 -9.37
N PRO A 14 -33.34 -34.90 -8.61
CA PRO A 14 -32.66 -36.19 -8.42
C PRO A 14 -32.46 -36.91 -9.76
N GLN A 15 -31.89 -38.13 -9.69
CA GLN A 15 -31.63 -38.94 -10.89
C GLN A 15 -32.88 -39.05 -11.76
N ILE A 16 -32.74 -38.69 -13.04
CA ILE A 16 -33.79 -38.82 -14.04
C ILE A 16 -33.61 -40.12 -14.84
N ALA A 17 -34.71 -40.62 -15.40
CA ALA A 17 -34.77 -41.73 -16.35
C ALA A 17 -35.29 -41.24 -17.70
N VAL A 18 -35.20 -42.10 -18.74
CA VAL A 18 -35.66 -41.77 -20.10
C VAL A 18 -37.14 -41.36 -20.12
N GLN A 19 -37.96 -42.02 -19.32
CA GLN A 19 -39.40 -41.74 -19.21
C GLN A 19 -39.72 -40.35 -18.64
N ASP A 20 -38.82 -39.74 -17.86
CA ASP A 20 -39.03 -38.40 -17.29
C ASP A 20 -38.84 -37.28 -18.33
N ILE A 21 -38.23 -37.57 -19.49
CA ILE A 21 -37.84 -36.53 -20.47
C ILE A 21 -39.06 -35.86 -21.10
N ALA A 22 -40.13 -36.63 -21.37
CA ALA A 22 -41.37 -36.09 -21.89
C ALA A 22 -42.02 -35.11 -20.89
N ASP A 23 -41.99 -35.46 -19.60
CA ASP A 23 -42.52 -34.62 -18.52
C ASP A 23 -41.69 -33.33 -18.37
N LEU A 24 -40.35 -33.43 -18.40
CA LEU A 24 -39.47 -32.25 -18.34
C LEU A 24 -39.71 -31.29 -19.51
N LYS A 25 -39.98 -31.82 -20.71
CA LYS A 25 -40.37 -30.99 -21.86
C LYS A 25 -41.74 -30.34 -21.66
N ALA A 26 -42.71 -31.08 -21.13
CA ALA A 26 -44.05 -30.58 -20.85
C ALA A 26 -44.04 -29.50 -19.74
N GLU A 27 -43.13 -29.61 -18.77
CA GLU A 27 -42.84 -28.59 -17.75
C GLU A 27 -42.15 -27.33 -18.33
N GLY A 28 -41.74 -27.37 -19.61
CA GLY A 28 -41.20 -26.23 -20.34
C GLY A 28 -39.69 -26.06 -20.25
N PHE A 29 -38.94 -27.07 -19.78
CA PHE A 29 -37.48 -27.04 -19.85
C PHE A 29 -37.00 -27.17 -21.30
N HIS A 30 -35.89 -26.51 -21.62
CA HIS A 30 -35.26 -26.57 -22.94
C HIS A 30 -33.86 -27.18 -22.93
N THR A 31 -33.22 -27.26 -21.75
CA THR A 31 -31.87 -27.83 -21.58
C THR A 31 -31.78 -28.72 -20.35
N ILE A 32 -31.11 -29.87 -20.48
CA ILE A 32 -30.79 -30.81 -19.39
C ILE A 32 -29.27 -30.81 -19.13
N LEU A 33 -28.87 -30.67 -17.86
CA LEU A 33 -27.47 -30.75 -17.43
C LEU A 33 -27.21 -31.94 -16.50
N CYS A 34 -26.27 -32.81 -16.87
CA CYS A 34 -25.83 -33.93 -16.05
C CYS A 34 -24.59 -33.57 -15.22
N PHE A 35 -24.68 -33.65 -13.89
CA PHE A 35 -23.53 -33.50 -12.98
C PHE A 35 -23.12 -34.82 -12.32
N ARG A 36 -23.67 -35.95 -12.77
CA ARG A 36 -23.39 -37.29 -12.26
C ARG A 36 -22.47 -38.06 -13.22
N PRO A 37 -21.26 -38.48 -12.79
CA PRO A 37 -20.44 -39.39 -13.58
C PRO A 37 -21.16 -40.72 -13.82
N ASP A 38 -20.94 -41.35 -14.98
CA ASP A 38 -21.43 -42.72 -15.24
C ASP A 38 -20.80 -43.72 -14.29
N GLY A 39 -21.55 -44.79 -14.01
CA GLY A 39 -21.11 -45.88 -13.14
C GLY A 39 -21.03 -45.51 -11.65
N GLU A 40 -21.66 -44.41 -11.21
CA GLU A 40 -21.68 -44.04 -9.79
C GLU A 40 -22.57 -44.99 -8.96
N ALA A 41 -23.57 -45.63 -9.57
CA ALA A 41 -24.34 -46.71 -8.93
C ALA A 41 -24.87 -47.73 -9.96
N PRO A 42 -25.14 -48.98 -9.57
CA PRO A 42 -25.63 -50.02 -10.49
C PRO A 42 -26.99 -49.73 -11.13
N ASP A 43 -27.82 -48.91 -10.47
CA ASP A 43 -29.16 -48.51 -10.89
C ASP A 43 -29.17 -47.20 -11.71
N GLN A 44 -28.00 -46.65 -12.02
CA GLN A 44 -27.86 -45.41 -12.78
C GLN A 44 -28.07 -45.65 -14.27
N PRO A 45 -29.02 -44.93 -14.92
CA PRO A 45 -29.05 -44.83 -16.37
C PRO A 45 -27.78 -44.17 -16.90
N ASP A 46 -27.21 -44.74 -17.96
CA ASP A 46 -26.07 -44.17 -18.69
C ASP A 46 -26.43 -42.78 -19.22
N MET A 47 -25.57 -41.78 -19.00
CA MET A 47 -25.83 -40.41 -19.43
C MET A 47 -26.01 -40.30 -20.94
N ALA A 48 -25.38 -41.17 -21.74
CA ALA A 48 -25.55 -41.20 -23.19
C ALA A 48 -26.97 -41.62 -23.61
N VAL A 49 -27.61 -42.49 -22.83
CA VAL A 49 -29.01 -42.90 -23.06
C VAL A 49 -29.96 -41.74 -22.75
N ILE A 50 -29.70 -40.99 -21.68
CA ILE A 50 -30.46 -39.78 -21.34
C ILE A 50 -30.25 -38.68 -22.41
N GLU A 51 -29.01 -38.50 -22.87
CA GLU A 51 -28.67 -37.52 -23.92
C GLU A 51 -29.41 -37.81 -25.24
N ALA A 52 -29.42 -39.08 -25.67
CA ALA A 52 -30.09 -39.49 -26.90
C ALA A 52 -31.60 -39.19 -26.84
N ALA A 53 -32.26 -39.58 -25.74
CA ALA A 53 -33.67 -39.33 -25.55
C ALA A 53 -34.00 -37.83 -25.37
N ALA A 54 -33.12 -37.05 -24.74
CA ALA A 54 -33.26 -35.60 -24.63
C ALA A 54 -33.23 -34.93 -26.02
N LYS A 55 -32.28 -35.33 -26.86
CA LYS A 55 -32.15 -34.83 -28.24
C LYS A 55 -33.34 -35.23 -29.11
N GLU A 56 -33.83 -36.47 -28.99
CA GLU A 56 -35.03 -36.93 -29.69
C GLU A 56 -36.27 -36.13 -29.28
N ALA A 57 -36.38 -35.78 -28.00
CA ALA A 57 -37.40 -34.88 -27.48
C ALA A 57 -37.16 -33.40 -27.86
N GLY A 58 -36.06 -33.04 -28.52
CA GLY A 58 -35.74 -31.65 -28.91
C GLY A 58 -35.21 -30.78 -27.76
N LEU A 59 -34.68 -31.38 -26.70
CA LEU A 59 -34.00 -30.69 -25.60
C LEU A 59 -32.49 -30.66 -25.84
N ALA A 60 -31.85 -29.55 -25.50
CA ALA A 60 -30.39 -29.51 -25.44
C ALA A 60 -29.88 -30.33 -24.24
N PHE A 61 -28.69 -30.91 -24.37
CA PHE A 61 -28.06 -31.70 -23.31
C PHE A 61 -26.58 -31.37 -23.19
N ALA A 62 -26.08 -31.27 -21.96
CA ALA A 62 -24.65 -31.21 -21.67
C ALA A 62 -24.31 -31.94 -20.36
N ALA A 63 -23.10 -32.49 -20.28
CA ALA A 63 -22.63 -33.21 -19.11
C ALA A 63 -21.35 -32.58 -18.55
N ILE A 64 -21.36 -32.27 -17.25
CA ILE A 64 -20.22 -31.73 -16.50
C ILE A 64 -20.08 -32.57 -15.22
N PRO A 65 -19.59 -33.82 -15.30
CA PRO A 65 -19.62 -34.74 -14.16
C PRO A 65 -18.78 -34.25 -12.97
N VAL A 66 -19.39 -34.15 -11.78
CA VAL A 66 -18.69 -33.80 -10.53
C VAL A 66 -18.59 -35.04 -9.65
N LYS A 67 -17.37 -35.42 -9.25
CA LYS A 67 -17.14 -36.59 -8.39
C LYS A 67 -17.83 -36.42 -7.04
N SER A 68 -18.46 -37.49 -6.55
CA SER A 68 -19.13 -37.49 -5.25
C SER A 68 -18.15 -37.09 -4.13
N GLY A 69 -18.62 -36.28 -3.18
CA GLY A 69 -17.82 -35.79 -2.05
C GLY A 69 -16.81 -34.68 -2.38
N THR A 70 -16.69 -34.27 -3.64
CA THR A 70 -15.77 -33.19 -4.06
C THR A 70 -16.53 -31.89 -4.31
N VAL A 71 -15.84 -30.76 -4.13
CA VAL A 71 -16.35 -29.43 -4.51
C VAL A 71 -16.09 -29.23 -6.01
N PRO A 72 -17.02 -28.63 -6.78
CA PRO A 72 -16.79 -28.30 -8.18
C PRO A 72 -15.50 -27.48 -8.41
N SER A 73 -14.73 -27.88 -9.44
CA SER A 73 -13.50 -27.20 -9.84
C SER A 73 -13.79 -25.89 -10.58
N ASP A 74 -12.81 -24.98 -10.66
CA ASP A 74 -12.98 -23.71 -11.39
C ASP A 74 -13.30 -23.92 -12.87
N ALA A 75 -12.75 -24.96 -13.49
CA ALA A 75 -13.04 -25.34 -14.88
C ALA A 75 -14.52 -25.75 -15.05
N GLN A 76 -15.03 -26.60 -14.15
CA GLN A 76 -16.44 -27.04 -14.19
C GLN A 76 -17.41 -25.87 -13.96
N ILE A 77 -17.04 -24.93 -13.08
CA ILE A 77 -17.83 -23.72 -12.85
C ILE A 77 -17.84 -22.82 -14.09
N ALA A 78 -16.69 -22.62 -14.72
CA ALA A 78 -16.57 -21.83 -15.95
C ALA A 78 -17.38 -22.44 -17.11
N GLU A 79 -17.30 -23.75 -17.28
CA GLU A 79 -18.08 -24.50 -18.28
C GLU A 79 -19.58 -24.39 -18.03
N THR A 80 -20.01 -24.55 -16.77
CA THR A 80 -21.41 -24.37 -16.36
C THR A 80 -21.89 -22.95 -16.69
N ARG A 81 -21.07 -21.92 -16.40
CA ARG A 81 -21.40 -20.52 -16.72
C ARG A 81 -21.57 -20.29 -18.22
N GLN A 82 -20.72 -20.91 -19.04
CA GLN A 82 -20.79 -20.82 -20.49
C GLN A 82 -22.08 -21.46 -20.99
N ILE A 83 -22.39 -22.68 -20.53
CA ILE A 83 -23.61 -23.40 -20.92
C ILE A 83 -24.87 -22.63 -20.54
N LEU A 84 -24.94 -22.08 -19.32
CA LEU A 84 -26.09 -21.27 -18.88
C LEU A 84 -26.25 -19.95 -19.66
N ALA A 85 -25.19 -19.49 -20.34
CA ALA A 85 -25.23 -18.30 -21.18
C ALA A 85 -25.57 -18.60 -22.65
N THR A 86 -25.30 -19.82 -23.13
CA THR A 86 -25.41 -20.17 -24.55
C THR A 86 -26.57 -21.11 -24.87
N LEU A 87 -26.96 -22.00 -23.95
CA LEU A 87 -28.04 -22.95 -24.18
C LEU A 87 -29.41 -22.37 -23.75
N PRO A 88 -30.52 -22.78 -24.39
CA PRO A 88 -31.84 -22.26 -24.09
C PRO A 88 -32.30 -22.59 -22.67
N ALA A 89 -32.76 -21.57 -21.93
CA ALA A 89 -33.46 -21.73 -20.65
C ALA A 89 -34.97 -21.94 -20.87
N PRO A 90 -35.74 -22.48 -19.90
CA PRO A 90 -35.34 -22.98 -18.59
C PRO A 90 -34.44 -24.23 -18.62
N VAL A 91 -33.51 -24.32 -17.67
CA VAL A 91 -32.54 -25.42 -17.56
C VAL A 91 -32.85 -26.30 -16.36
N VAL A 92 -32.73 -27.62 -16.50
CA VAL A 92 -32.81 -28.56 -15.38
C VAL A 92 -31.49 -29.30 -15.19
N GLY A 93 -30.89 -29.17 -14.00
CA GLY A 93 -29.67 -29.89 -13.62
C GLY A 93 -29.97 -31.11 -12.75
N TYR A 94 -29.40 -32.26 -13.07
CA TYR A 94 -29.56 -33.45 -12.24
C TYR A 94 -28.23 -34.06 -11.79
N CYS A 95 -28.30 -34.72 -10.63
CA CYS A 95 -27.29 -35.68 -10.21
C CYS A 95 -28.00 -36.80 -9.41
N ARG A 96 -27.32 -37.53 -8.52
CA ARG A 96 -28.01 -38.49 -7.64
C ARG A 96 -29.18 -37.88 -6.84
N SER A 97 -28.92 -36.79 -6.10
CA SER A 97 -29.89 -36.12 -5.21
C SER A 97 -30.23 -34.68 -5.62
N GLY A 98 -29.73 -34.19 -6.75
CA GLY A 98 -29.76 -32.77 -7.15
C GLY A 98 -28.79 -31.84 -6.40
N THR A 99 -28.12 -32.30 -5.33
CA THR A 99 -27.24 -31.46 -4.50
C THR A 99 -26.05 -30.88 -5.29
N ARG A 100 -25.39 -31.69 -6.14
CA ARG A 100 -24.26 -31.21 -6.98
C ARG A 100 -24.71 -30.16 -7.98
N ALA A 101 -25.87 -30.36 -8.60
CA ALA A 101 -26.48 -29.39 -9.51
C ALA A 101 -26.75 -28.06 -8.79
N GLY A 102 -27.27 -28.09 -7.56
CA GLY A 102 -27.46 -26.88 -6.75
C GLY A 102 -26.15 -26.21 -6.33
N GLN A 103 -25.13 -26.99 -5.93
CA GLN A 103 -23.82 -26.47 -5.53
C GLN A 103 -23.08 -25.78 -6.69
N ILE A 104 -23.05 -26.40 -7.86
CA ILE A 104 -22.35 -25.83 -9.01
C ILE A 104 -23.14 -24.66 -9.61
N TRP A 105 -24.47 -24.70 -9.60
CA TRP A 105 -25.30 -23.53 -9.91
C TRP A 105 -25.00 -22.36 -8.97
N ALA A 106 -24.94 -22.59 -7.65
CA ALA A 106 -24.64 -21.55 -6.67
C ALA A 106 -23.27 -20.91 -6.90
N LEU A 107 -22.26 -21.70 -7.28
CA LEU A 107 -20.92 -21.21 -7.63
C LEU A 107 -20.89 -20.52 -8.99
N ALA A 108 -21.67 -20.98 -9.97
CA ALA A 108 -21.78 -20.37 -11.29
C ALA A 108 -22.48 -19.00 -11.23
N GLU A 109 -23.50 -18.86 -10.38
CA GLU A 109 -24.24 -17.62 -10.13
C GLU A 109 -23.53 -16.68 -9.14
N ALA A 110 -22.55 -17.17 -8.39
CA ALA A 110 -21.71 -16.30 -7.55
C ALA A 110 -21.02 -15.24 -8.44
N GLY A 111 -21.24 -13.97 -8.10
CA GLY A 111 -20.79 -12.81 -8.88
C GLY A 111 -21.82 -12.26 -9.86
N LYS A 112 -22.88 -13.01 -10.18
CA LYS A 112 -24.06 -12.56 -10.97
C LYS A 112 -25.26 -12.20 -10.10
N ARG A 113 -25.43 -12.90 -8.97
CA ARG A 113 -26.52 -12.69 -7.99
C ARG A 113 -25.96 -12.38 -6.61
N PRO A 114 -26.66 -11.60 -5.78
CA PRO A 114 -26.29 -11.40 -4.38
C PRO A 114 -26.16 -12.74 -3.64
N ALA A 115 -25.12 -12.87 -2.81
CA ALA A 115 -24.89 -14.09 -2.04
C ALA A 115 -26.13 -14.52 -1.25
N ALA A 116 -26.83 -13.56 -0.64
CA ALA A 116 -28.07 -13.80 0.11
C ALA A 116 -29.17 -14.44 -0.74
N GLU A 117 -29.33 -14.02 -2.01
CA GLU A 117 -30.31 -14.61 -2.93
C GLU A 117 -29.91 -16.04 -3.32
N ILE A 118 -28.63 -16.30 -3.52
CA ILE A 118 -28.11 -17.64 -3.83
C ILE A 118 -28.39 -18.58 -2.65
N PHE A 119 -28.07 -18.16 -1.42
CA PHE A 119 -28.36 -18.96 -0.22
C PHE A 119 -29.86 -19.23 -0.08
N ALA A 120 -30.69 -18.19 -0.19
CA ALA A 120 -32.15 -18.34 -0.10
C ALA A 120 -32.72 -19.25 -1.20
N ALA A 121 -32.21 -19.17 -2.43
CA ALA A 121 -32.61 -20.06 -3.52
C ALA A 121 -32.25 -21.52 -3.22
N THR A 122 -31.00 -21.79 -2.83
CA THR A 122 -30.56 -23.15 -2.49
C THR A 122 -31.25 -23.73 -1.27
N GLU A 123 -31.55 -22.90 -0.27
CA GLU A 123 -32.28 -23.30 0.92
C GLU A 123 -33.72 -23.70 0.58
N ARG A 124 -34.44 -22.90 -0.22
CA ARG A 124 -35.78 -23.25 -0.73
C ARG A 124 -35.79 -24.56 -1.53
N ALA A 125 -34.72 -24.83 -2.27
CA ALA A 125 -34.56 -26.08 -3.01
C ALA A 125 -34.00 -27.24 -2.16
N GLY A 126 -33.75 -27.05 -0.85
CA GLY A 126 -33.25 -28.09 0.04
C GLY A 126 -31.82 -28.54 -0.25
N VAL A 127 -30.93 -27.62 -0.62
CA VAL A 127 -29.51 -27.87 -0.89
C VAL A 127 -28.66 -27.11 0.13
N ASP A 128 -27.91 -27.85 0.96
CA ASP A 128 -26.94 -27.25 1.87
C ASP A 128 -25.65 -26.87 1.13
N ILE A 129 -25.38 -25.57 1.08
CA ILE A 129 -24.18 -24.98 0.50
C ILE A 129 -23.31 -24.26 1.54
N SER A 130 -23.51 -24.52 2.84
CA SER A 130 -22.80 -23.85 3.93
C SER A 130 -21.27 -23.96 3.81
N ARG A 131 -20.77 -25.11 3.32
CA ARG A 131 -19.33 -25.33 3.06
C ARG A 131 -18.75 -24.48 1.95
N LEU A 132 -19.61 -23.89 1.10
CA LEU A 132 -19.22 -23.03 0.00
C LEU A 132 -19.30 -21.54 0.36
N ARG A 133 -19.70 -21.21 1.60
CA ARG A 133 -20.01 -19.85 2.03
C ARG A 133 -18.91 -18.85 1.71
N THR A 134 -17.68 -19.10 2.18
CA THR A 134 -16.55 -18.20 1.96
C THR A 134 -16.24 -18.02 0.47
N ARG A 135 -16.40 -19.07 -0.35
CA ARG A 135 -16.14 -19.02 -1.80
C ARG A 135 -17.23 -18.23 -2.53
N ILE A 136 -18.49 -18.42 -2.15
CA ILE A 136 -19.63 -17.69 -2.70
C ILE A 136 -19.55 -16.22 -2.27
N GLU A 137 -19.36 -15.91 -0.99
CA GLU A 137 -19.29 -14.53 -0.49
C GLU A 137 -18.07 -13.77 -1.05
N LYS A 138 -16.92 -14.43 -1.27
CA LYS A 138 -15.75 -13.82 -1.90
C LYS A 138 -15.98 -13.42 -3.37
N VAL A 139 -16.79 -14.20 -4.09
CA VAL A 139 -17.07 -13.99 -5.54
C VAL A 139 -18.36 -13.20 -5.77
N ALA A 140 -19.36 -13.36 -4.90
CA ALA A 140 -20.64 -12.65 -4.88
C ALA A 140 -20.58 -11.34 -4.06
N ALA A 141 -19.41 -11.00 -3.51
CA ALA A 141 -19.07 -9.61 -3.25
C ALA A 141 -19.31 -8.85 -4.57
N PRO A 142 -20.22 -7.87 -4.59
CA PRO A 142 -20.78 -7.39 -5.84
C PRO A 142 -19.69 -6.84 -6.76
N ALA A 143 -19.59 -7.38 -7.98
CA ALA A 143 -19.31 -6.55 -9.14
C ALA A 143 -20.51 -5.60 -9.22
N ALA A 144 -20.29 -4.33 -8.90
CA ALA A 144 -21.36 -3.36 -8.97
C ALA A 144 -21.81 -3.29 -10.43
N ALA A 145 -23.12 -3.43 -10.69
CA ALA A 145 -23.71 -2.81 -11.88
C ALA A 145 -23.21 -1.36 -11.96
N PRO A 146 -22.98 -0.77 -13.15
CA PRO A 146 -22.51 0.61 -13.25
C PRO A 146 -23.53 1.50 -12.54
N ARG A 147 -23.19 1.90 -11.31
CA ARG A 147 -24.02 2.78 -10.50
C ARG A 147 -23.97 4.14 -11.17
N ARG A 148 -25.14 4.76 -11.28
CA ARG A 148 -25.40 5.98 -12.05
C ARG A 148 -24.61 7.23 -11.62
N ASP A 149 -23.61 7.13 -10.72
CA ASP A 149 -22.69 8.21 -10.34
C ASP A 149 -21.23 7.72 -10.09
N ALA A 150 -20.80 6.57 -10.64
CA ALA A 150 -19.40 6.16 -10.52
C ALA A 150 -18.49 7.13 -11.30
N ALA A 151 -17.78 8.01 -10.59
CA ALA A 151 -16.75 8.84 -11.19
C ALA A 151 -15.68 7.91 -11.81
N HIS A 152 -15.45 8.05 -13.10
CA HIS A 152 -14.41 7.32 -13.83
C HIS A 152 -13.28 8.28 -14.20
N PHE A 153 -12.04 7.84 -13.96
CA PHE A 153 -10.84 8.59 -14.33
C PHE A 153 -9.91 7.74 -15.18
N GLN A 154 -9.26 8.36 -16.17
CA GLN A 154 -8.19 7.67 -16.89
C GLN A 154 -7.05 7.34 -15.92
N VAL A 155 -6.71 8.25 -15.02
CA VAL A 155 -5.74 8.01 -13.94
C VAL A 155 -6.37 8.33 -12.59
N LEU A 156 -6.49 7.34 -11.72
CA LEU A 156 -6.86 7.54 -10.33
C LEU A 156 -5.61 7.48 -9.45
N ILE A 157 -5.39 8.51 -8.63
CA ILE A 157 -4.27 8.62 -7.70
C ILE A 157 -4.80 8.54 -6.28
N ILE A 158 -4.30 7.61 -5.48
CA ILE A 158 -4.68 7.47 -4.07
C ILE A 158 -3.60 8.06 -3.17
N GLY A 159 -3.92 9.17 -2.51
CA GLY A 159 -3.05 9.98 -1.66
C GLY A 159 -2.60 11.27 -2.34
N GLY A 160 -2.92 12.42 -1.74
CA GLY A 160 -2.52 13.77 -2.14
C GLY A 160 -1.22 14.25 -1.49
N GLY A 161 -0.37 13.31 -1.05
CA GLY A 161 0.94 13.63 -0.50
C GLY A 161 1.97 14.03 -1.58
N ALA A 162 3.25 14.10 -1.16
CA ALA A 162 4.37 14.39 -2.06
C ALA A 162 4.39 13.49 -3.31
N GLY A 163 4.05 12.21 -3.16
CA GLY A 163 4.00 11.24 -4.27
C GLY A 163 2.89 11.54 -5.25
N GLY A 164 1.65 11.60 -4.77
CA GLY A 164 0.48 11.73 -5.63
C GLY A 164 0.46 13.04 -6.41
N LEU A 165 0.66 14.18 -5.74
CA LEU A 165 0.64 15.48 -6.42
C LEU A 165 1.81 15.66 -7.39
N SER A 166 2.99 15.12 -7.07
CA SER A 166 4.13 15.15 -8.02
C SER A 166 3.87 14.31 -9.25
N THR A 167 3.26 13.13 -9.09
CA THR A 167 2.86 12.29 -10.22
C THR A 167 1.77 12.96 -11.05
N ALA A 168 0.75 13.54 -10.41
CA ALA A 168 -0.30 14.32 -11.09
C ALA A 168 0.28 15.47 -11.92
N GLY A 169 1.14 16.29 -11.31
CA GLY A 169 1.82 17.39 -12.01
C GLY A 169 2.72 16.90 -13.16
N SER A 170 3.42 15.78 -12.97
CA SER A 170 4.28 15.17 -13.99
C SER A 170 3.48 14.59 -15.17
N LEU A 171 2.30 14.01 -14.91
CA LEU A 171 1.34 13.55 -15.92
C LEU A 171 0.80 14.73 -16.73
N LEU A 172 0.28 15.77 -16.06
CA LEU A 172 -0.27 16.97 -16.71
C LEU A 172 0.78 17.73 -17.53
N LYS A 173 2.06 17.72 -17.11
CA LYS A 173 3.17 18.26 -17.92
C LYS A 173 3.27 17.57 -19.29
N ARG A 174 3.03 16.26 -19.36
CA ARG A 174 3.18 15.44 -20.57
C ARG A 174 1.90 15.36 -21.38
N ASN A 175 0.75 15.32 -20.72
CA ASN A 175 -0.57 15.31 -21.34
C ASN A 175 -1.59 16.03 -20.45
N ARG A 176 -1.99 17.24 -20.88
CA ARG A 176 -2.96 18.07 -20.15
C ARG A 176 -4.41 17.61 -20.29
N ASN A 177 -4.69 16.73 -21.24
CA ASN A 177 -6.05 16.27 -21.55
C ASN A 177 -6.46 15.03 -20.75
N LEU A 178 -5.62 14.57 -19.81
CA LEU A 178 -5.92 13.40 -18.98
C LEU A 178 -7.03 13.73 -17.99
N SER A 179 -8.02 12.83 -17.89
CA SER A 179 -8.92 12.80 -16.75
C SER A 179 -8.20 12.20 -15.54
N ILE A 180 -7.86 13.02 -14.54
CA ILE A 180 -7.13 12.61 -13.33
C ILE A 180 -7.97 12.89 -12.08
N GLY A 181 -8.17 11.87 -11.27
CA GLY A 181 -8.76 11.97 -9.93
C GLY A 181 -7.69 11.78 -8.85
N VAL A 182 -7.70 12.62 -7.81
CA VAL A 182 -6.83 12.46 -6.62
C VAL A 182 -7.72 12.25 -5.40
N VAL A 183 -7.62 11.08 -4.77
CA VAL A 183 -8.34 10.73 -3.53
C VAL A 183 -7.46 11.10 -2.33
N GLU A 184 -7.83 12.14 -1.60
CA GLU A 184 -7.10 12.64 -0.43
C GLU A 184 -8.08 13.22 0.61
N PRO A 185 -8.12 12.69 1.84
CA PRO A 185 -9.02 13.20 2.87
C PRO A 185 -8.52 14.48 3.57
N SER A 186 -7.21 14.73 3.63
CA SER A 186 -6.62 15.85 4.36
C SER A 186 -6.91 17.19 3.71
N ASN A 187 -7.25 18.20 4.51
CA ASN A 187 -7.31 19.59 4.06
C ASN A 187 -5.94 20.29 4.10
N GLU A 188 -4.90 19.62 4.60
CA GLU A 188 -3.56 20.18 4.81
C GLU A 188 -2.48 19.33 4.14
N HIS A 189 -1.56 20.01 3.47
CA HIS A 189 -0.36 19.44 2.88
C HIS A 189 0.88 19.83 3.68
N PHE A 190 1.79 18.87 3.90
CA PHE A 190 2.98 19.10 4.71
C PHE A 190 4.29 18.81 3.96
N TYR A 191 5.20 19.79 3.99
CA TYR A 191 6.62 19.57 3.70
C TYR A 191 7.33 18.97 4.92
N GLN A 192 7.11 17.68 5.15
CA GLN A 192 7.60 16.94 6.31
C GLN A 192 9.13 16.96 6.50
N PRO A 193 9.99 17.00 5.45
CA PRO A 193 11.44 17.14 5.64
C PRO A 193 11.84 18.41 6.40
N GLY A 194 10.97 19.43 6.45
CA GLY A 194 11.16 20.65 7.21
C GLY A 194 10.97 20.47 8.72
N TRP A 195 10.28 19.42 9.20
CA TRP A 195 9.99 19.24 10.64
C TRP A 195 11.25 19.01 11.48
N THR A 196 12.29 18.39 10.91
CA THR A 196 13.62 18.34 11.53
C THR A 196 14.20 19.74 11.79
N LEU A 197 14.00 20.68 10.86
CA LEU A 197 14.47 22.07 11.02
C LEU A 197 13.58 22.86 11.98
N VAL A 198 12.31 22.52 12.09
CA VAL A 198 11.41 23.07 13.13
C VAL A 198 11.89 22.62 14.52
N GLY A 199 12.13 21.32 14.71
CA GLY A 199 12.67 20.79 15.96
C GLY A 199 14.08 21.26 16.31
N GLY A 200 14.82 21.81 15.34
CA GLY A 200 16.12 22.46 15.56
C GLY A 200 16.07 23.99 15.64
N GLY A 201 14.88 24.60 15.68
CA GLY A 201 14.72 26.06 15.82
C GLY A 201 15.07 26.90 14.60
N VAL A 202 15.11 26.29 13.41
CA VAL A 202 15.53 26.93 12.15
C VAL A 202 14.33 27.35 11.31
N PHE A 203 13.28 26.54 11.31
CA PHE A 203 12.00 26.83 10.66
C PHE A 203 10.89 27.01 11.70
N GLN A 204 9.85 27.73 11.31
CA GLN A 204 8.56 27.72 12.00
C GLN A 204 7.67 26.63 11.40
N ALA A 205 6.87 25.95 12.22
CA ALA A 205 5.97 24.88 11.75
C ALA A 205 5.07 25.34 10.59
N ALA A 206 4.52 26.56 10.67
CA ALA A 206 3.66 27.14 9.63
C ALA A 206 4.32 27.20 8.24
N GLN A 207 5.65 27.34 8.14
CA GLN A 207 6.37 27.33 6.85
C GLN A 207 6.34 25.97 6.15
N THR A 208 6.06 24.91 6.91
CA THR A 208 6.03 23.52 6.42
C THR A 208 4.62 23.04 6.05
N ARG A 209 3.61 23.91 6.11
CA ARG A 209 2.20 23.57 5.90
C ARG A 209 1.55 24.49 4.87
N ARG A 210 0.74 23.93 3.98
CA ARG A 210 -0.18 24.67 3.10
C ARG A 210 -1.54 23.99 3.12
N LYS A 211 -2.60 24.69 2.70
CA LYS A 211 -3.88 24.02 2.46
C LYS A 211 -3.71 23.08 1.27
N GLU A 212 -4.29 21.88 1.34
CA GLU A 212 -4.24 20.90 0.26
C GLU A 212 -4.80 21.49 -1.05
N ALA A 213 -5.88 22.27 -0.94
CA ALA A 213 -6.48 23.00 -2.06
C ALA A 213 -5.50 23.92 -2.82
N ASP A 214 -4.57 24.55 -2.10
CA ASP A 214 -3.65 25.55 -2.67
C ASP A 214 -2.50 24.89 -3.47
N VAL A 215 -2.27 23.60 -3.24
CA VAL A 215 -1.18 22.84 -3.86
C VAL A 215 -1.66 21.74 -4.82
N MET A 216 -2.94 21.40 -4.76
CA MET A 216 -3.60 20.54 -5.73
C MET A 216 -3.47 21.13 -7.14
N PRO A 217 -3.03 20.36 -8.15
CA PRO A 217 -3.01 20.84 -9.53
C PRO A 217 -4.42 21.25 -9.99
N LYS A 218 -4.52 22.32 -10.78
CA LYS A 218 -5.84 22.89 -11.13
C LYS A 218 -6.70 21.98 -12.02
N ASP A 219 -6.05 21.15 -12.83
CA ASP A 219 -6.70 20.31 -13.83
C ASP A 219 -6.99 18.89 -13.31
N VAL A 220 -6.88 18.65 -12.00
CA VAL A 220 -7.29 17.37 -11.38
C VAL A 220 -8.55 17.52 -10.56
N VAL A 221 -9.34 16.45 -10.48
CA VAL A 221 -10.49 16.37 -9.59
C VAL A 221 -10.04 15.88 -8.22
N TRP A 222 -10.13 16.74 -7.22
CA TRP A 222 -9.87 16.36 -5.83
C TRP A 222 -11.10 15.69 -5.22
N VAL A 223 -10.99 14.38 -4.99
CA VAL A 223 -11.98 13.57 -4.27
C VAL A 223 -11.61 13.57 -2.78
N LYS A 224 -12.34 14.37 -1.99
CA LYS A 224 -12.10 14.58 -0.55
C LYS A 224 -12.54 13.43 0.32
N GLN A 225 -12.00 12.24 0.09
CA GLN A 225 -12.34 11.02 0.80
C GLN A 225 -11.09 10.18 1.02
N ALA A 226 -11.20 9.17 1.88
CA ALA A 226 -10.17 8.14 2.02
C ALA A 226 -10.54 6.89 1.22
N ALA A 227 -9.54 6.20 0.67
CA ALA A 227 -9.74 4.87 0.12
C ALA A 227 -10.00 3.86 1.26
N LYS A 228 -10.98 2.99 1.06
CA LYS A 228 -11.39 1.94 1.99
C LYS A 228 -11.08 0.54 1.47
N LEU A 229 -11.21 0.29 0.17
CA LEU A 229 -10.98 -1.01 -0.44
C LEU A 229 -10.48 -0.86 -1.87
N PHE A 230 -9.44 -1.62 -2.23
CA PHE A 230 -8.94 -1.74 -3.60
C PHE A 230 -9.49 -3.01 -4.25
N ARG A 231 -10.07 -2.89 -5.45
CA ARG A 231 -10.57 -4.00 -6.27
C ARG A 231 -9.89 -3.97 -7.65
N PRO A 232 -8.59 -4.34 -7.73
CA PRO A 232 -7.81 -4.20 -8.96
C PRO A 232 -8.33 -5.08 -10.10
N ASP A 233 -8.94 -6.23 -9.82
CA ASP A 233 -9.48 -7.15 -10.84
C ASP A 233 -10.59 -6.53 -11.70
N VAL A 234 -11.31 -5.55 -11.13
CA VAL A 234 -12.39 -4.81 -11.81
C VAL A 234 -12.09 -3.31 -11.95
N ARG A 235 -10.85 -2.91 -11.64
CA ARG A 235 -10.37 -1.52 -11.71
C ARG A 235 -11.19 -0.49 -10.93
N GLU A 236 -11.48 -0.82 -9.67
CA GLU A 236 -12.28 0.04 -8.79
C GLU A 236 -11.62 0.27 -7.43
N VAL A 237 -11.84 1.45 -6.87
CA VAL A 237 -11.56 1.77 -5.46
C VAL A 237 -12.87 2.16 -4.78
N VAL A 238 -13.16 1.53 -3.64
CA VAL A 238 -14.26 1.92 -2.76
C VAL A 238 -13.74 2.91 -1.74
N LEU A 239 -14.42 4.03 -1.59
CA LEU A 239 -14.09 5.08 -0.64
C LEU A 239 -14.78 4.86 0.72
N THR A 240 -14.38 5.63 1.73
CA THR A 240 -14.92 5.53 3.09
C THR A 240 -16.42 5.82 3.19
N ASP A 241 -16.95 6.69 2.33
CA ASP A 241 -18.38 7.03 2.23
C ASP A 241 -19.20 6.01 1.41
N GLY A 242 -18.55 4.95 0.89
CA GLY A 242 -19.18 3.94 0.05
C GLY A 242 -19.23 4.29 -1.44
N THR A 243 -18.76 5.48 -1.83
CA THR A 243 -18.57 5.84 -3.24
C THR A 243 -17.61 4.86 -3.90
N VAL A 244 -17.90 4.49 -5.14
CA VAL A 244 -17.03 3.65 -5.97
C VAL A 244 -16.47 4.51 -7.10
N VAL A 245 -15.16 4.50 -7.25
CA VAL A 245 -14.44 5.23 -8.31
C VAL A 245 -13.73 4.20 -9.18
N SER A 246 -14.00 4.23 -10.49
CA SER A 246 -13.35 3.34 -11.46
C SER A 246 -12.20 4.03 -12.17
N TYR A 247 -11.29 3.25 -12.75
CA TYR A 247 -10.09 3.80 -13.40
C TYR A 247 -9.62 2.99 -14.62
N ASP A 248 -8.87 3.64 -15.53
CA ASP A 248 -8.07 2.91 -16.53
C ASP A 248 -6.73 2.48 -15.95
N THR A 249 -6.10 3.33 -15.14
CA THR A 249 -4.88 3.02 -14.37
C THR A 249 -4.90 3.68 -12.99
N LEU A 250 -4.28 2.99 -12.02
CA LEU A 250 -4.21 3.39 -10.62
C LEU A 250 -2.78 3.74 -10.22
N VAL A 251 -2.59 4.86 -9.53
CA VAL A 251 -1.33 5.21 -8.86
C VAL A 251 -1.54 5.25 -7.34
N VAL A 252 -0.85 4.37 -6.62
CA VAL A 252 -0.91 4.32 -5.15
C VAL A 252 0.23 5.15 -4.54
N ALA A 253 -0.12 6.18 -3.78
CA ALA A 253 0.81 7.14 -3.19
C ALA A 253 0.46 7.46 -1.71
N THR A 254 -0.08 6.50 -0.98
CA THR A 254 -0.64 6.66 0.38
C THR A 254 0.40 6.85 1.50
N GLY A 255 1.69 6.97 1.15
CA GLY A 255 2.77 7.16 2.12
C GLY A 255 2.94 5.96 3.08
N ILE A 256 3.27 6.27 4.34
CA ILE A 256 3.52 5.28 5.40
C ILE A 256 2.77 5.68 6.67
N THR A 257 2.36 4.67 7.45
CA THR A 257 1.69 4.86 8.74
C THR A 257 2.72 4.90 9.87
N LEU A 258 2.53 5.82 10.81
CA LEU A 258 3.27 5.91 12.05
C LEU A 258 2.50 5.14 13.12
N ASN A 259 3.03 4.01 13.58
CA ASN A 259 2.37 3.15 14.55
C ASN A 259 2.78 3.55 15.98
N TRP A 260 2.13 4.60 16.50
CA TRP A 260 2.41 5.11 17.84
C TRP A 260 2.01 4.10 18.93
N ASP A 261 0.89 3.39 18.72
CA ASP A 261 0.34 2.40 19.65
C ASP A 261 1.23 1.15 19.80
N ALA A 262 2.23 0.96 18.94
CA ALA A 262 3.20 -0.14 19.05
C ALA A 262 4.11 -0.04 20.27
N ILE A 263 4.16 1.12 20.93
CA ILE A 263 4.95 1.37 22.13
C ILE A 263 3.96 1.73 23.25
N PRO A 264 3.62 0.78 24.16
CA PRO A 264 2.74 1.05 25.28
C PRO A 264 3.16 2.30 26.07
N GLY A 265 2.17 3.12 26.43
CA GLY A 265 2.33 4.37 27.18
C GLY A 265 2.84 5.57 26.37
N LEU A 266 3.21 5.39 25.09
CA LEU A 266 3.74 6.48 24.27
C LEU A 266 2.67 7.52 23.93
N VAL A 267 1.50 7.11 23.48
CA VAL A 267 0.47 8.01 22.94
C VAL A 267 -0.01 9.00 24.00
N GLU A 268 -0.18 8.53 25.23
CA GLU A 268 -0.67 9.27 26.38
C GLU A 268 0.30 10.37 26.83
N THR A 269 1.59 10.21 26.54
CA THR A 269 2.64 11.12 26.97
C THR A 269 3.23 11.99 25.85
N LEU A 270 2.88 11.80 24.58
CA LEU A 270 3.40 12.63 23.49
C LEU A 270 3.00 14.11 23.66
N GLY A 271 3.99 15.00 23.63
CA GLY A 271 3.78 16.44 23.82
C GLY A 271 3.77 16.89 25.29
N ARG A 272 4.05 15.97 26.22
CA ARG A 272 4.14 16.21 27.66
C ARG A 272 5.22 15.33 28.28
N ASN A 273 5.50 15.53 29.57
CA ASN A 273 6.50 14.77 30.34
C ASN A 273 7.90 14.66 29.69
N GLY A 274 8.27 15.58 28.80
CA GLY A 274 9.56 15.53 28.08
C GLY A 274 9.56 14.59 26.86
N VAL A 275 8.42 14.02 26.46
CA VAL A 275 8.33 13.09 25.32
C VAL A 275 7.85 13.80 24.06
N THR A 276 8.63 13.70 22.98
CA THR A 276 8.38 14.43 21.73
C THR A 276 8.72 13.59 20.49
N SER A 277 8.36 14.08 19.30
CA SER A 277 8.77 13.50 18.02
C SER A 277 8.68 14.48 16.86
N ASN A 278 9.73 14.61 16.07
CA ASN A 278 9.70 15.39 14.82
C ASN A 278 8.93 14.71 13.68
N TYR A 279 8.33 13.53 13.91
CA TYR A 279 7.51 12.82 12.93
C TYR A 279 6.03 13.24 12.97
N ARG A 280 5.64 14.12 13.90
CA ARG A 280 4.31 14.74 13.98
C ARG A 280 4.43 16.26 13.91
N PHE A 281 3.53 16.90 13.16
CA PHE A 281 3.59 18.34 12.88
C PHE A 281 3.56 19.21 14.14
N ASP A 282 2.66 18.91 15.07
CA ASP A 282 2.43 19.62 16.32
C ASP A 282 3.54 19.41 17.36
N LEU A 283 4.30 18.32 17.24
CA LEU A 283 5.36 17.97 18.19
C LEU A 283 6.72 18.54 17.84
N ALA A 284 7.00 18.84 16.56
CA ALA A 284 8.29 19.42 16.19
C ALA A 284 8.60 20.75 16.90
N PRO A 285 7.65 21.69 17.07
CA PRO A 285 7.84 22.86 17.94
C PRO A 285 8.12 22.52 19.40
N TYR A 286 7.44 21.49 19.93
CA TYR A 286 7.66 21.02 21.30
C TYR A 286 9.06 20.41 21.49
N THR A 287 9.59 19.70 20.48
CA THR A 287 11.00 19.28 20.47
C THR A 287 11.93 20.47 20.66
N TRP A 288 11.72 21.55 19.91
CA TRP A 288 12.56 22.73 20.03
C TRP A 288 12.43 23.39 21.41
N GLN A 289 11.21 23.46 21.96
CA GLN A 289 10.98 23.97 23.32
C GLN A 289 11.75 23.16 24.37
N LEU A 290 11.69 21.82 24.32
CA LEU A 290 12.45 20.96 25.24
C LEU A 290 13.96 21.17 25.09
N VAL A 291 14.46 21.25 23.86
CA VAL A 291 15.87 21.55 23.59
C VAL A 291 16.26 22.89 24.20
N GLN A 292 15.41 23.92 24.11
CA GLN A 292 15.67 25.24 24.70
C GLN A 292 15.70 25.21 26.25
N GLN A 293 14.82 24.43 26.87
CA GLN A 293 14.64 24.41 28.32
C GLN A 293 15.65 23.52 29.05
N LEU A 294 16.10 22.42 28.44
CA LEU A 294 17.02 21.48 29.07
C LEU A 294 18.40 22.12 29.31
N LYS A 295 18.85 22.14 30.58
CA LYS A 295 20.16 22.68 31.00
C LYS A 295 21.12 21.62 31.52
N GLY A 296 20.59 20.44 31.85
CA GLY A 296 21.32 19.28 32.33
C GLY A 296 20.35 18.10 32.46
N GLY A 297 20.89 16.89 32.72
CA GLY A 297 20.09 15.66 32.82
C GLY A 297 20.25 14.75 31.61
N THR A 298 19.25 13.93 31.30
CA THR A 298 19.36 12.89 30.25
C THR A 298 18.44 13.17 29.05
N ALA A 299 19.01 13.17 27.84
CA ALA A 299 18.27 13.27 26.59
C ALA A 299 18.46 12.01 25.75
N ILE A 300 17.38 11.26 25.52
CA ILE A 300 17.39 10.02 24.75
C ILE A 300 16.69 10.24 23.41
N PHE A 301 17.33 9.81 22.34
CA PHE A 301 16.79 9.82 20.98
C PHE A 301 16.67 8.39 20.48
N THR A 302 15.56 8.04 19.82
CA THR A 302 15.33 6.64 19.42
C THR A 302 15.16 6.48 17.91
N GLN A 303 15.55 5.30 17.42
CA GLN A 303 15.25 4.84 16.07
C GLN A 303 14.73 3.39 16.12
N PRO A 304 13.51 3.13 15.61
CA PRO A 304 12.92 1.80 15.61
C PRO A 304 13.52 0.93 14.49
N PRO A 305 13.13 -0.36 14.40
CA PRO A 305 13.47 -1.19 13.26
C PRO A 305 13.01 -0.57 11.93
N MET A 306 13.76 -0.86 10.86
CA MET A 306 13.38 -0.49 9.50
C MET A 306 12.15 -1.29 9.05
N PRO A 307 11.30 -0.75 8.15
CA PRO A 307 11.44 0.52 7.44
C PRO A 307 10.92 1.74 8.21
N ILE A 308 11.53 2.91 7.98
CA ILE A 308 11.00 4.23 8.38
C ILE A 308 11.17 5.24 7.26
N LYS A 309 10.27 6.24 7.17
CA LYS A 309 10.51 7.41 6.33
C LYS A 309 11.67 8.24 6.86
N CYS A 310 12.55 8.65 5.96
CA CYS A 310 13.75 9.42 6.23
C CYS A 310 14.59 8.83 7.40
N ALA A 311 15.24 7.68 7.19
CA ALA A 311 16.04 6.99 8.21
C ALA A 311 17.15 7.81 8.89
N GLY A 312 17.57 8.94 8.29
CA GLY A 312 18.51 9.85 8.93
C GLY A 312 17.87 10.91 9.84
N ALA A 313 16.54 11.09 9.84
CA ALA A 313 15.88 12.10 10.68
C ALA A 313 16.06 11.91 12.19
N PRO A 314 16.08 10.67 12.76
CA PRO A 314 16.39 10.46 14.17
C PRO A 314 17.76 11.09 14.54
N GLN A 315 18.79 10.81 13.74
CA GLN A 315 20.13 11.36 13.93
C GLN A 315 20.17 12.88 13.78
N LYS A 316 19.42 13.46 12.83
CA LYS A 316 19.37 14.92 12.66
C LYS A 316 18.80 15.60 13.92
N ALA A 317 17.85 14.98 14.61
CA ALA A 317 17.32 15.49 15.86
C ALA A 317 18.39 15.49 16.97
N VAL A 318 19.18 14.41 17.07
CA VAL A 318 20.36 14.35 17.97
C VAL A 318 21.30 15.52 17.68
N TYR A 319 21.78 15.61 16.44
CA TYR A 319 22.82 16.57 16.07
C TYR A 319 22.39 18.03 16.24
N LEU A 320 21.17 18.37 15.85
CA LEU A 320 20.64 19.74 16.01
C LEU A 320 20.43 20.11 17.48
N SER A 321 20.00 19.15 18.31
CA SER A 321 19.86 19.37 19.76
C SER A 321 21.22 19.60 20.40
N CYS A 322 22.21 18.73 20.11
CA CYS A 322 23.57 18.87 20.62
C CYS A 322 24.24 20.16 20.16
N ASP A 323 24.08 20.56 18.89
CA ASP A 323 24.57 21.85 18.40
C ASP A 323 23.98 23.03 19.19
N ALA A 324 22.67 23.00 19.45
CA ALA A 324 22.01 24.04 20.24
C ALA A 324 22.52 24.08 21.68
N TRP A 325 22.68 22.93 22.34
CA TRP A 325 23.22 22.84 23.69
C TRP A 325 24.68 23.29 23.76
N LYS A 326 25.49 22.93 22.75
CA LYS A 326 26.89 23.35 22.64
C LYS A 326 27.01 24.86 22.49
N ARG A 327 26.20 25.47 21.62
CA ARG A 327 26.18 26.94 21.45
C ARG A 327 25.72 27.69 22.70
N ARG A 328 24.94 27.06 23.57
CA ARG A 328 24.54 27.61 24.88
C ARG A 328 25.52 27.30 26.01
N GLY A 329 26.55 26.48 25.76
CA GLY A 329 27.50 26.06 26.80
C GLY A 329 26.95 25.09 27.85
N VAL A 330 25.87 24.35 27.55
CA VAL A 330 25.23 23.41 28.50
C VAL A 330 25.34 21.93 28.10
N LEU A 331 25.94 21.64 26.93
CA LEU A 331 26.04 20.27 26.42
C LEU A 331 26.73 19.32 27.41
N ASP A 332 27.79 19.77 28.07
CA ASP A 332 28.58 18.92 28.98
C ASP A 332 27.82 18.58 30.29
N SER A 333 26.68 19.23 30.56
CA SER A 333 25.78 18.89 31.66
C SER A 333 24.65 17.94 31.26
N ILE A 334 24.56 17.56 29.98
CA ILE A 334 23.49 16.72 29.43
C ILE A 334 24.09 15.39 28.95
N SER A 335 23.63 14.28 29.52
CA SER A 335 23.88 12.94 28.99
C SER A 335 23.02 12.71 27.74
N VAL A 336 23.65 12.58 26.58
CA VAL A 336 22.94 12.37 25.31
C VAL A 336 23.10 10.92 24.86
N GLU A 337 21.98 10.22 24.70
CA GLU A 337 21.94 8.84 24.20
C GLU A 337 21.20 8.77 22.85
N PHE A 338 21.71 7.94 21.94
CA PHE A 338 21.02 7.59 20.70
C PHE A 338 20.88 6.07 20.59
N ASP A 339 19.68 5.58 20.87
CA ASP A 339 19.32 4.17 20.84
C ASP A 339 18.68 3.82 19.50
N THR A 340 19.39 3.05 18.69
CA THR A 340 18.92 2.58 17.40
C THR A 340 18.77 1.07 17.37
N ALA A 341 17.63 0.58 16.89
CA ALA A 341 17.40 -0.85 16.68
C ALA A 341 18.24 -1.43 15.54
N THR A 342 18.88 -0.57 14.72
CA THR A 342 19.75 -0.99 13.62
C THR A 342 21.12 -1.44 14.13
N PRO A 343 21.82 -2.33 13.39
CA PRO A 343 23.17 -2.79 13.77
C PRO A 343 24.25 -1.70 13.63
N GLY A 344 23.96 -0.61 12.91
CA GLY A 344 24.90 0.50 12.70
C GLY A 344 24.19 1.84 12.53
N LEU A 345 24.99 2.92 12.53
CA LEU A 345 24.50 4.30 12.50
C LEU A 345 23.83 4.68 11.18
N PHE A 346 24.35 4.22 10.04
CA PHE A 346 23.80 4.54 8.72
C PHE A 346 23.98 3.37 7.75
N GLY A 347 23.04 3.21 6.81
CA GLY A 347 23.01 2.06 5.91
C GLY A 347 24.03 2.10 4.77
N VAL A 348 24.70 3.24 4.54
CA VAL A 348 25.71 3.43 3.49
C VAL A 348 27.03 3.78 4.13
N LYS A 349 28.00 2.85 4.05
CA LYS A 349 29.24 2.87 4.83
C LYS A 349 30.08 4.13 4.61
N GLU A 350 30.06 4.72 3.43
CA GLU A 350 30.85 5.91 3.07
C GLU A 350 30.44 7.14 3.89
N PHE A 351 29.20 7.19 4.40
CA PHE A 351 28.72 8.27 5.25
C PHE A 351 28.90 7.98 6.75
N VAL A 352 29.27 6.76 7.16
CA VAL A 352 29.43 6.42 8.58
C VAL A 352 30.61 7.15 9.24
N PRO A 353 31.83 7.18 8.66
CA PRO A 353 32.96 7.90 9.26
C PRO A 353 32.69 9.38 9.61
N PRO A 354 32.17 10.22 8.68
CA PRO A 354 31.89 11.62 9.01
C PRO A 354 30.75 11.77 10.04
N LEU A 355 29.79 10.85 10.10
CA LEU A 355 28.72 10.90 11.12
C LEU A 355 29.25 10.49 12.50
N MET A 356 30.14 9.50 12.57
CA MET A 356 30.81 9.09 13.81
C MET A 356 31.69 10.21 14.39
N GLU A 357 32.24 11.10 13.56
CA GLU A 357 32.93 12.31 14.03
C GLU A 357 31.99 13.19 14.86
N TYR A 358 30.74 13.37 14.44
CA TYR A 358 29.75 14.15 15.21
C TYR A 358 29.26 13.43 16.46
N ILE A 359 29.10 12.10 16.41
CA ILE A 359 28.81 11.29 17.59
C ILE A 359 29.88 11.54 18.68
N ARG A 360 31.16 11.49 18.31
CA ARG A 360 32.27 11.79 19.24
C ARG A 360 32.29 13.26 19.67
N ARG A 361 32.16 14.20 18.73
CA ARG A 361 32.21 15.65 18.98
C ARG A 361 31.11 16.15 19.93
N TYR A 362 29.99 15.45 19.97
CA TYR A 362 28.87 15.75 20.85
C TYR A 362 28.75 14.81 22.05
N HIS A 363 29.72 13.93 22.27
CA HIS A 363 29.73 12.96 23.37
C HIS A 363 28.45 12.09 23.43
N VAL A 364 27.91 11.72 22.27
CA VAL A 364 26.67 10.93 22.18
C VAL A 364 26.95 9.46 22.49
N GLY A 365 26.27 8.92 23.50
CA GLY A 365 26.21 7.49 23.78
C GLY A 365 25.39 6.76 22.72
N LEU A 366 26.05 6.29 21.66
CA LEU A 366 25.42 5.49 20.60
C LEU A 366 25.20 4.05 21.07
N GLN A 367 23.95 3.60 21.07
CA GLN A 367 23.55 2.21 21.36
C GLN A 367 22.94 1.58 20.11
N THR A 368 23.61 0.60 19.51
CA THR A 368 23.09 -0.16 18.36
C THR A 368 22.37 -1.43 18.83
N GLY A 369 21.40 -1.91 18.04
CA GLY A 369 20.56 -3.03 18.46
C GLY A 369 19.72 -2.76 19.71
N SER A 370 19.39 -1.49 19.98
CA SER A 370 18.57 -1.04 21.12
C SER A 370 17.22 -0.52 20.63
N LYS A 371 16.13 -1.19 20.99
CA LYS A 371 14.77 -0.90 20.55
C LYS A 371 13.95 -0.37 21.72
N LEU A 372 13.39 0.84 21.60
CA LEU A 372 12.38 1.33 22.55
C LEU A 372 11.12 0.47 22.46
N VAL A 373 10.64 -0.03 23.61
CA VAL A 373 9.46 -0.90 23.69
C VAL A 373 8.36 -0.40 24.61
N GLU A 374 8.65 0.50 25.56
CA GLU A 374 7.65 1.04 26.49
C GLU A 374 8.07 2.41 26.99
N VAL A 375 7.09 3.28 27.28
CA VAL A 375 7.33 4.59 27.89
C VAL A 375 6.35 4.83 29.04
N ASP A 376 6.88 5.04 30.24
CA ASP A 376 6.16 5.58 31.37
C ASP A 376 6.46 7.08 31.47
N GLY A 377 5.56 7.88 30.89
CA GLY A 377 5.66 9.34 30.87
C GLY A 377 5.71 9.98 32.25
N PRO A 378 4.73 9.74 33.15
CA PRO A 378 4.69 10.32 34.49
C PRO A 378 5.97 10.13 35.31
N ASN A 379 6.57 8.94 35.25
CA ASN A 379 7.83 8.64 35.94
C ASN A 379 9.09 8.93 35.11
N ARG A 380 8.91 9.41 33.87
CA ARG A 380 9.96 9.66 32.86
C ARG A 380 10.91 8.48 32.68
N LYS A 381 10.34 7.29 32.50
CA LYS A 381 11.07 6.05 32.26
C LYS A 381 10.80 5.53 30.85
N ALA A 382 11.84 5.05 30.20
CA ALA A 382 11.77 4.38 28.91
C ALA A 382 12.41 3.00 29.03
N VAL A 383 11.75 1.99 28.47
CA VAL A 383 12.24 0.60 28.48
C VAL A 383 12.72 0.24 27.09
N PHE A 384 13.93 -0.31 27.01
CA PHE A 384 14.58 -0.74 25.78
C PHE A 384 14.81 -2.25 25.78
N GLU A 385 14.62 -2.89 24.63
CA GLU A 385 15.12 -4.23 24.35
C GLU A 385 16.46 -4.11 23.62
N ARG A 386 17.55 -4.53 24.26
CA ARG A 386 18.92 -4.45 23.75
C ARG A 386 19.44 -5.83 23.37
N LYS A 387 20.03 -5.94 22.18
CA LYS A 387 20.71 -7.17 21.76
C LYS A 387 22.02 -7.33 22.55
N VAL A 388 22.15 -8.44 23.27
CA VAL A 388 23.36 -8.81 24.02
C VAL A 388 23.76 -10.23 23.64
N GLY A 389 24.83 -10.38 22.85
CA GLY A 389 25.18 -11.66 22.22
C GLY A 389 24.03 -12.16 21.34
N ASP A 390 23.57 -13.38 21.62
CA ASP A 390 22.41 -14.00 20.96
C ASP A 390 21.07 -13.75 21.69
N GLY A 391 21.11 -13.08 22.85
CA GLY A 391 19.95 -12.76 23.67
C GLY A 391 19.45 -11.33 23.55
N VAL A 392 18.37 -11.03 24.26
CA VAL A 392 17.80 -9.69 24.42
C VAL A 392 17.67 -9.39 25.90
N GLU A 393 18.18 -8.23 26.31
CA GLU A 393 18.05 -7.68 27.66
C GLU A 393 17.02 -6.55 27.67
N ARG A 394 16.19 -6.48 28.71
CA ARG A 394 15.32 -5.32 28.97
C ARG A 394 16.00 -4.33 29.90
N VAL A 395 16.10 -3.09 29.44
CA VAL A 395 16.88 -2.04 30.08
C VAL A 395 15.99 -0.81 30.30
N GLU A 396 15.76 -0.46 31.56
CA GLU A 396 15.06 0.76 31.94
C GLU A 396 16.03 1.96 32.00
N ARG A 397 15.60 3.11 31.49
CA ARG A 397 16.34 4.38 31.54
C ARG A 397 15.42 5.52 31.93
N THR A 398 15.91 6.39 32.80
CA THR A 398 15.24 7.66 33.10
C THR A 398 15.65 8.73 32.09
N PHE A 399 14.75 9.67 31.80
CA PHE A 399 15.01 10.76 30.87
C PHE A 399 14.44 12.10 31.37
N ASP A 400 15.02 13.19 30.89
CA ASP A 400 14.45 14.54 30.96
C ASP A 400 13.88 14.97 29.61
N MET A 401 14.42 14.41 28.52
CA MET A 401 13.91 14.54 27.17
C MET A 401 13.97 13.19 26.45
N LEU A 402 12.88 12.78 25.83
CA LEU A 402 12.79 11.58 25.00
C LEU A 402 12.25 11.97 23.61
N HIS A 403 13.09 11.94 22.60
CA HIS A 403 12.67 12.11 21.20
C HIS A 403 12.44 10.73 20.56
N VAL A 404 11.17 10.37 20.39
CA VAL A 404 10.75 9.07 19.89
C VAL A 404 10.55 9.07 18.38
N VAL A 405 10.97 7.99 17.73
CA VAL A 405 10.51 7.65 16.38
C VAL A 405 9.70 6.35 16.46
N PRO A 406 8.40 6.37 16.09
CA PRO A 406 7.55 5.20 16.22
C PRO A 406 7.88 4.18 15.13
N PRO A 407 7.67 2.87 15.37
CA PRO A 407 7.62 1.86 14.31
C PRO A 407 6.69 2.31 13.18
N GLN A 408 7.02 1.94 11.94
CA GLN A 408 6.26 2.36 10.77
C GLN A 408 5.91 1.17 9.90
N SER A 409 4.77 1.27 9.21
CA SER A 409 4.24 0.21 8.35
C SER A 409 3.45 0.80 7.19
N ALA A 410 3.22 0.03 6.14
CA ALA A 410 2.29 0.42 5.08
C ALA A 410 0.90 0.71 5.68
N PRO A 411 0.11 1.64 5.12
CA PRO A 411 -1.27 1.86 5.56
C PRO A 411 -2.09 0.58 5.60
N GLN A 412 -2.98 0.46 6.59
CA GLN A 412 -3.77 -0.77 6.81
C GLN A 412 -4.53 -1.19 5.55
N VAL A 413 -5.19 -0.23 4.88
CA VAL A 413 -5.92 -0.46 3.62
C VAL A 413 -5.04 -1.05 2.50
N ILE A 414 -3.72 -0.84 2.55
CA ILE A 414 -2.77 -1.45 1.63
C ILE A 414 -2.44 -2.87 2.08
N ARG A 415 -2.04 -3.05 3.34
CA ARG A 415 -1.64 -4.36 3.90
C ARG A 415 -2.72 -5.43 3.74
N GLU A 416 -3.98 -5.02 3.83
CA GLU A 416 -5.15 -5.90 3.71
C GLU A 416 -5.67 -6.04 2.26
N SER A 417 -5.06 -5.34 1.30
CA SER A 417 -5.46 -5.38 -0.11
C SER A 417 -4.69 -6.44 -0.91
N ALA A 418 -5.23 -6.76 -2.09
CA ALA A 418 -4.53 -7.58 -3.08
C ALA A 418 -3.22 -6.93 -3.60
N LEU A 419 -2.98 -5.65 -3.35
CA LEU A 419 -1.79 -4.92 -3.83
C LEU A 419 -0.55 -5.15 -2.94
N ALA A 420 -0.72 -5.68 -1.73
CA ALA A 420 0.38 -5.88 -0.81
C ALA A 420 1.27 -7.06 -1.22
N GLY A 421 2.58 -6.88 -1.07
CA GLY A 421 3.57 -7.96 -1.07
C GLY A 421 3.69 -8.60 0.32
N SER A 422 4.66 -9.50 0.48
CA SER A 422 4.91 -10.20 1.76
C SER A 422 5.36 -9.28 2.89
N ASP A 423 5.90 -8.11 2.58
CA ASP A 423 6.29 -7.06 3.55
C ASP A 423 5.13 -6.12 3.92
N GLY A 424 3.94 -6.33 3.33
CA GLY A 424 2.74 -5.51 3.53
C GLY A 424 2.72 -4.20 2.74
N PHE A 425 3.80 -3.83 2.04
CA PHE A 425 3.86 -2.65 1.18
C PHE A 425 3.38 -3.00 -0.24
N VAL A 426 3.11 -2.00 -1.09
CA VAL A 426 2.67 -2.26 -2.46
C VAL A 426 3.78 -2.97 -3.24
N GLU A 427 3.47 -4.13 -3.81
CA GLU A 427 4.42 -4.95 -4.52
C GLU A 427 4.67 -4.40 -5.95
N VAL A 428 5.86 -3.86 -6.19
CA VAL A 428 6.21 -3.27 -7.49
C VAL A 428 7.50 -3.84 -8.04
N ASN A 429 7.64 -3.80 -9.36
CA ASN A 429 8.93 -3.93 -10.01
C ASN A 429 9.81 -2.73 -9.59
N PRO A 430 10.99 -2.96 -8.96
CA PRO A 430 11.80 -1.87 -8.42
C PRO A 430 12.31 -0.86 -9.45
N ALA A 431 12.39 -1.24 -10.73
CA ALA A 431 12.83 -0.39 -11.82
C ALA A 431 11.66 0.39 -12.43
N THR A 432 10.55 -0.27 -12.76
CA THR A 432 9.45 0.39 -13.50
C THR A 432 8.42 1.05 -12.59
N LEU A 433 8.40 0.66 -11.31
CA LEU A 433 7.40 1.07 -10.30
C LEU A 433 5.96 0.67 -10.65
N GLN A 434 5.82 -0.25 -11.61
CA GLN A 434 4.58 -0.93 -11.96
C GLN A 434 4.36 -2.11 -11.01
N HIS A 435 3.11 -2.36 -10.64
CA HIS A 435 2.75 -3.52 -9.83
C HIS A 435 3.04 -4.82 -10.58
N VAL A 436 3.58 -5.82 -9.88
CA VAL A 436 4.07 -7.04 -10.55
C VAL A 436 2.94 -7.97 -11.01
N ARG A 437 1.77 -7.89 -10.36
CA ARG A 437 0.56 -8.71 -10.69
C ARG A 437 -0.52 -7.95 -11.46
N PHE A 438 -0.53 -6.62 -11.40
CA PHE A 438 -1.62 -5.78 -11.94
C PHE A 438 -1.00 -4.72 -12.86
N PRO A 439 -0.96 -4.94 -14.18
CA PRO A 439 -0.19 -4.09 -15.09
C PRO A 439 -0.74 -2.65 -15.19
N ASP A 440 -1.99 -2.44 -14.82
CA ASP A 440 -2.68 -1.15 -14.74
C ASP A 440 -2.45 -0.41 -13.42
N VAL A 441 -1.68 -0.98 -12.48
CA VAL A 441 -1.39 -0.37 -11.17
C VAL A 441 0.09 0.03 -11.08
N PHE A 442 0.34 1.24 -10.58
CA PHE A 442 1.66 1.77 -10.27
C PHE A 442 1.69 2.27 -8.83
N ALA A 443 2.88 2.37 -8.22
CA ALA A 443 2.99 2.95 -6.88
C ALA A 443 4.26 3.79 -6.70
N ILE A 444 4.19 4.75 -5.78
CA ILE A 444 5.25 5.74 -5.55
C ILE A 444 5.40 6.09 -4.07
N GLY A 445 6.63 6.43 -3.68
CA GLY A 445 6.95 6.98 -2.37
C GLY A 445 6.98 5.93 -1.27
N ASP A 446 6.63 6.33 -0.06
CA ASP A 446 6.89 5.50 1.12
C ASP A 446 6.05 4.19 1.14
N VAL A 447 5.02 4.08 0.30
CA VAL A 447 4.14 2.91 0.24
C VAL A 447 4.72 1.73 -0.56
N ILE A 448 5.80 1.93 -1.33
CA ILE A 448 6.34 0.87 -2.20
C ILE A 448 7.21 -0.12 -1.41
N GLY A 449 7.09 -1.41 -1.74
CA GLY A 449 7.90 -2.51 -1.21
C GLY A 449 9.22 -2.65 -1.96
N THR A 450 10.11 -1.66 -1.85
CA THR A 450 11.46 -1.70 -2.44
C THR A 450 12.52 -1.33 -1.40
N SER A 451 13.78 -1.65 -1.70
CA SER A 451 14.93 -1.33 -0.83
C SER A 451 15.40 0.12 -0.92
N CYS A 452 14.72 0.99 -1.67
CA CYS A 452 15.11 2.40 -1.77
C CYS A 452 14.77 3.18 -0.50
N ALA A 453 15.47 4.30 -0.28
CA ALA A 453 15.18 5.15 0.86
C ALA A 453 13.83 5.88 0.69
N LYS A 454 12.93 5.67 1.65
CA LYS A 454 11.62 6.32 1.77
C LYS A 454 11.80 7.82 2.09
N THR A 455 11.97 8.64 1.05
CA THR A 455 12.34 10.07 1.13
C THR A 455 11.67 10.89 0.03
N ALA A 456 11.39 12.17 0.29
CA ALA A 456 10.88 13.08 -0.74
C ALA A 456 11.85 13.26 -1.93
N ALA A 457 13.16 13.08 -1.71
CA ALA A 457 14.15 13.09 -2.78
C ALA A 457 13.98 11.89 -3.73
N ALA A 458 13.68 10.70 -3.20
CA ALA A 458 13.33 9.54 -4.01
C ALA A 458 12.04 9.80 -4.79
N VAL A 459 10.99 10.29 -4.13
CA VAL A 459 9.71 10.63 -4.78
C VAL A 459 9.90 11.59 -5.96
N ARG A 460 10.77 12.60 -5.82
CA ARG A 460 11.09 13.55 -6.90
C ARG A 460 11.63 12.86 -8.16
N VAL A 461 12.35 11.75 -8.03
CA VAL A 461 12.86 10.96 -9.17
C VAL A 461 11.85 9.90 -9.62
N GLN A 462 11.08 9.34 -8.69
CA GLN A 462 10.06 8.33 -8.99
C GLN A 462 8.89 8.92 -9.79
N ALA A 463 8.43 10.14 -9.50
CA ALA A 463 7.25 10.73 -10.13
C ALA A 463 7.35 10.83 -11.67
N PRO A 464 8.46 11.34 -12.25
CA PRO A 464 8.67 11.32 -13.70
C PRO A 464 8.69 9.92 -14.32
N VAL A 465 9.25 8.93 -13.62
CA VAL A 465 9.31 7.52 -14.08
C VAL A 465 7.90 6.94 -14.11
N VAL A 466 7.14 7.08 -13.01
CA VAL A 466 5.75 6.61 -12.91
C VAL A 466 4.87 7.29 -13.94
N ALA A 467 4.93 8.61 -14.08
CA ALA A 467 4.12 9.34 -15.06
C ALA A 467 4.43 8.90 -16.50
N THR A 468 5.70 8.64 -16.82
CA THR A 468 6.11 8.16 -18.15
C THR A 468 5.61 6.75 -18.41
N ASN A 469 5.70 5.85 -17.43
CA ASN A 469 5.22 4.47 -17.58
C ASN A 469 3.69 4.34 -17.57
N VAL A 470 2.99 5.19 -16.81
CA VAL A 470 1.51 5.30 -16.86
C VAL A 470 1.06 5.72 -18.26
N LEU A 471 1.72 6.71 -18.87
CA LEU A 471 1.40 7.14 -20.23
C LEU A 471 1.73 6.09 -21.29
N ALA A 472 2.79 5.30 -21.09
CA ALA A 472 3.09 4.16 -21.96
C ALA A 472 2.00 3.10 -21.84
N PHE A 473 1.56 2.78 -20.63
CA PHE A 473 0.46 1.84 -20.38
C PHE A 473 -0.85 2.29 -21.04
N LEU A 474 -1.24 3.56 -20.90
CA LEU A 474 -2.42 4.13 -21.55
C LEU A 474 -2.35 4.11 -23.09
N LYS A 475 -1.15 3.97 -23.66
CA LYS A 475 -0.91 3.77 -25.10
C LYS A 475 -0.78 2.29 -25.48
N HIS A 476 -1.14 1.38 -24.57
CA HIS A 476 -0.98 -0.08 -24.72
C HIS A 476 0.48 -0.52 -24.95
N GLN A 477 1.43 0.19 -24.37
CA GLN A 477 2.86 -0.13 -24.41
C GLN A 477 3.33 -0.66 -23.05
N GLY A 478 4.42 -1.44 -23.05
CA GLY A 478 5.13 -1.81 -21.83
C GLY A 478 5.86 -0.62 -21.19
N PRO A 479 6.39 -0.75 -19.96
CA PRO A 479 7.19 0.28 -19.33
C PRO A 479 8.38 0.72 -20.20
N VAL A 480 8.63 2.02 -20.26
CA VAL A 480 9.69 2.63 -21.09
C VAL A 480 10.70 3.43 -20.28
N SER A 481 10.49 3.57 -18.98
CA SER A 481 11.37 4.31 -18.07
C SER A 481 11.72 3.50 -16.83
N GLU A 482 12.93 3.71 -16.32
CA GLU A 482 13.44 3.04 -15.13
C GLU A 482 13.85 3.99 -14.00
N TYR A 483 13.70 3.50 -12.78
CA TYR A 483 14.14 4.06 -11.52
C TYR A 483 15.25 3.19 -10.94
N GLU A 484 16.44 3.77 -10.77
CA GLU A 484 17.62 3.05 -10.27
C GLU A 484 17.69 3.00 -8.73
N GLY A 485 16.63 3.41 -8.02
CA GLY A 485 16.62 3.42 -6.56
C GLY A 485 17.18 4.68 -5.91
N TYR A 486 17.33 5.78 -6.68
CA TYR A 486 17.86 7.04 -6.15
C TYR A 486 17.10 7.53 -4.92
N GLY A 487 17.82 7.76 -3.83
CA GLY A 487 17.34 8.46 -2.66
C GLY A 487 18.41 9.42 -2.14
N ALA A 488 17.96 10.41 -1.36
CA ALA A 488 18.87 11.33 -0.70
C ALA A 488 18.43 11.61 0.75
N CYS A 489 19.42 11.69 1.64
CA CYS A 489 19.25 12.06 3.02
C CYS A 489 20.19 13.23 3.36
N PRO A 490 19.71 14.48 3.32
CA PRO A 490 20.46 15.62 3.83
C PRO A 490 20.50 15.55 5.36
N LEU A 491 21.58 14.98 5.89
CA LEU A 491 21.88 14.81 7.31
C LEU A 491 22.43 16.13 7.85
N THR A 492 21.54 16.90 8.47
CA THR A 492 21.89 18.10 9.22
C THR A 492 22.63 17.71 10.48
N VAL A 493 23.94 17.96 10.48
CA VAL A 493 24.87 17.58 11.56
C VAL A 493 25.19 18.74 12.51
N GLU A 494 24.89 19.97 12.11
CA GLU A 494 24.87 21.17 12.96
C GLU A 494 24.07 22.28 12.26
N ASN A 495 23.73 23.36 12.97
CA ASN A 495 23.12 24.53 12.34
C ASN A 495 24.16 25.21 11.43
N GLY A 496 24.02 24.98 10.12
CA GLY A 496 24.97 25.50 9.12
C GLY A 496 25.71 24.46 8.30
N ARG A 497 25.65 23.16 8.64
CA ARG A 497 26.32 22.11 7.86
C ARG A 497 25.48 20.86 7.65
N ILE A 498 25.66 20.26 6.49
CA ILE A 498 24.96 19.03 6.08
C ILE A 498 25.95 18.04 5.47
N VAL A 499 25.85 16.79 5.87
CA VAL A 499 26.34 15.63 5.11
C VAL A 499 25.22 15.24 4.14
N LEU A 500 25.42 15.45 2.85
CA LEU A 500 24.40 15.18 1.83
C LEU A 500 24.60 13.76 1.31
N ALA A 501 23.91 12.81 1.93
CA ALA A 501 23.96 11.42 1.49
C ALA A 501 23.07 11.21 0.28
N GLU A 502 23.63 10.76 -0.84
CA GLU A 502 22.90 10.44 -2.08
C GLU A 502 23.35 9.08 -2.58
N PHE A 503 22.39 8.19 -2.86
CA PHE A 503 22.66 6.80 -3.18
C PHE A 503 21.51 6.17 -3.97
N SER A 504 21.80 5.07 -4.68
CA SER A 504 20.85 4.27 -5.44
C SER A 504 20.64 2.90 -4.78
N TYR A 505 19.95 1.96 -5.45
CA TYR A 505 19.86 0.58 -4.96
C TYR A 505 21.24 -0.01 -4.65
N GLY A 506 21.29 -0.87 -3.63
CA GLY A 506 22.53 -1.48 -3.15
C GLY A 506 23.48 -0.53 -2.42
N GLY A 507 23.06 0.71 -2.13
CA GLY A 507 23.89 1.69 -1.43
C GLY A 507 24.98 2.33 -2.30
N LYS A 508 24.93 2.16 -3.62
CA LYS A 508 25.86 2.79 -4.56
C LYS A 508 25.70 4.31 -4.51
N LEU A 509 26.81 5.04 -4.37
CA LEU A 509 26.79 6.51 -4.34
C LEU A 509 26.25 7.10 -5.64
N ALA A 510 25.36 8.07 -5.52
CA ALA A 510 24.72 8.76 -6.64
C ALA A 510 24.67 10.29 -6.43
N PRO A 511 25.82 10.97 -6.29
CA PRO A 511 25.86 12.40 -6.04
C PRO A 511 25.31 13.20 -7.23
N THR A 512 24.44 14.17 -6.97
CA THR A 512 23.87 15.03 -8.03
C THR A 512 24.88 16.08 -8.54
N MET A 513 25.81 16.51 -7.68
CA MET A 513 26.78 17.57 -7.97
C MET A 513 28.21 17.00 -8.00
N PRO A 514 29.11 17.57 -8.82
CA PRO A 514 30.49 17.13 -8.84
C PRO A 514 31.17 17.43 -7.49
N LYS A 515 32.08 16.54 -7.07
CA LYS A 515 32.72 16.60 -5.74
C LYS A 515 33.46 17.91 -5.45
N TRP A 516 34.00 18.57 -6.48
CA TRP A 516 34.69 19.86 -6.34
C TRP A 516 33.72 21.01 -5.98
N LEU A 517 32.45 20.88 -6.33
CA LEU A 517 31.40 21.86 -6.00
C LEU A 517 30.71 21.50 -4.68
N LEU A 518 30.32 20.23 -4.53
CA LEU A 518 29.67 19.74 -3.32
C LEU A 518 30.07 18.27 -3.07
N ASN A 519 30.97 18.06 -2.12
CA ASN A 519 31.29 16.73 -1.65
C ASN A 519 30.32 16.32 -0.53
N GLY A 520 29.27 15.58 -0.90
CA GLY A 520 28.21 15.14 0.03
C GLY A 520 28.67 14.22 1.16
N GLN A 521 29.85 13.60 1.02
CA GLN A 521 30.46 12.77 2.08
C GLN A 521 31.10 13.62 3.20
N LYS A 522 31.15 14.94 3.07
CA LYS A 522 31.65 15.84 4.10
C LYS A 522 30.57 16.81 4.56
N PRO A 523 30.62 17.32 5.79
CA PRO A 523 29.74 18.39 6.22
C PRO A 523 30.00 19.67 5.41
N THR A 524 29.00 20.16 4.68
CA THR A 524 29.14 21.38 3.86
C THR A 524 28.10 22.45 4.19
N ARG A 525 28.51 23.71 4.11
CA ARG A 525 27.62 24.88 4.22
C ARG A 525 26.74 25.07 2.99
N LEU A 526 27.24 24.67 1.82
CA LEU A 526 26.48 24.74 0.58
C LEU A 526 25.25 23.82 0.63
N ALA A 527 25.41 22.56 1.07
CA ALA A 527 24.27 21.66 1.26
C ALA A 527 23.27 22.21 2.29
N TRP A 528 23.74 22.86 3.36
CA TRP A 528 22.88 23.57 4.31
C TRP A 528 22.05 24.67 3.66
N TRP A 529 22.70 25.55 2.89
CA TRP A 529 22.00 26.62 2.17
C TRP A 529 20.95 26.05 1.19
N LEU A 530 21.31 24.98 0.46
CA LEU A 530 20.39 24.28 -0.42
C LEU A 530 19.18 23.72 0.35
N LYS A 531 19.39 23.01 1.46
CA LYS A 531 18.29 22.46 2.28
C LYS A 531 17.40 23.55 2.86
N LYS A 532 17.99 24.63 3.37
CA LYS A 532 17.26 25.68 4.08
C LYS A 532 16.43 26.56 3.14
N TYR A 533 16.97 26.94 1.98
CA TYR A 533 16.34 27.94 1.12
C TYR A 533 15.81 27.37 -0.20
N VAL A 534 16.55 26.44 -0.81
CA VAL A 534 16.23 25.96 -2.16
C VAL A 534 15.27 24.77 -2.14
N MET A 535 15.49 23.78 -1.28
CA MET A 535 14.67 22.57 -1.24
C MET A 535 13.18 22.82 -0.95
N PRO A 536 12.78 23.74 -0.04
CA PRO A 536 11.36 24.07 0.16
C PRO A 536 10.72 24.69 -1.07
N LEU A 537 11.42 25.62 -1.76
CA LEU A 537 10.94 26.21 -3.02
C LEU A 537 10.86 25.15 -4.12
N MET A 538 11.87 24.30 -4.25
CA MET A 538 11.85 23.17 -5.19
C MET A 538 10.71 22.20 -4.89
N TYR A 539 10.33 22.01 -3.63
CA TYR A 539 9.19 21.17 -3.27
C TYR A 539 7.88 21.80 -3.75
N TRP A 540 7.55 22.98 -3.22
CA TRP A 540 6.26 23.63 -3.44
C TRP A 540 6.06 24.14 -4.88
N ASP A 541 7.08 24.78 -5.44
CA ASP A 541 6.99 25.46 -6.73
C ASP A 541 7.64 24.68 -7.87
N GLY A 542 8.29 23.56 -7.56
CA GLY A 542 8.91 22.67 -8.53
C GLY A 542 8.20 21.34 -8.64
N MET A 543 8.55 20.44 -7.72
CA MET A 543 8.15 19.04 -7.64
C MET A 543 6.62 18.85 -7.71
N LEU A 544 5.84 19.53 -6.88
CA LEU A 544 4.37 19.40 -6.91
C LEU A 544 3.73 19.97 -8.18
N LYS A 545 4.44 20.84 -8.91
CA LYS A 545 3.98 21.48 -10.16
C LYS A 545 4.50 20.78 -11.41
N GLY A 546 5.07 19.58 -11.28
CA GLY A 546 5.63 18.82 -12.41
C GLY A 546 6.89 19.46 -13.01
N ARG A 547 7.60 20.37 -12.31
CA ARG A 547 8.86 20.94 -12.81
C ARG A 547 10.03 20.04 -12.45
N GLU A 548 10.48 19.28 -13.43
CA GLU A 548 11.45 18.17 -13.30
C GLU A 548 12.91 18.60 -13.50
N LEU A 549 13.31 19.71 -12.86
CA LEU A 549 14.69 20.20 -12.96
C LEU A 549 15.67 19.11 -12.49
N MET A 550 16.66 18.72 -13.30
CA MET A 550 17.69 17.70 -12.98
C MET A 550 17.17 16.28 -12.65
N VAL A 551 15.94 15.93 -13.03
CA VAL A 551 15.36 14.59 -12.76
C VAL A 551 14.60 14.04 -13.96
N ALA A 552 15.18 14.18 -15.15
CA ALA A 552 14.60 13.61 -16.36
C ALA A 552 14.47 12.07 -16.23
N PRO A 553 13.34 11.48 -16.67
CA PRO A 553 13.16 10.03 -16.65
C PRO A 553 14.21 9.36 -17.55
N LYS A 554 14.85 8.30 -17.03
CA LYS A 554 15.80 7.50 -17.80
C LYS A 554 15.05 6.45 -18.63
N PRO A 555 15.48 6.16 -19.87
CA PRO A 555 14.94 5.05 -20.65
C PRO A 555 15.16 3.73 -19.91
N LEU A 556 14.20 2.81 -20.02
CA LEU A 556 14.36 1.45 -19.51
C LEU A 556 15.49 0.77 -20.28
N THR A 557 16.54 0.36 -19.59
CA THR A 557 17.69 -0.29 -20.22
C THR A 557 17.26 -1.68 -20.67
N ALA A 558 17.31 -1.97 -21.97
CA ALA A 558 17.05 -3.31 -22.48
C ALA A 558 18.03 -4.29 -21.80
N LYS A 559 17.50 -5.30 -21.08
CA LYS A 559 18.34 -6.43 -20.65
C LYS A 559 18.98 -6.99 -21.91
N LYS A 560 20.31 -6.87 -22.05
CA LYS A 560 21.06 -7.74 -22.96
C LYS A 560 20.71 -9.16 -22.52
N GLY A 561 19.99 -9.89 -23.38
CA GLY A 561 19.63 -11.27 -23.12
C GLY A 561 20.87 -12.05 -22.75
N GLY A 562 20.83 -12.70 -21.59
CA GLY A 562 21.76 -13.75 -21.20
C GLY A 562 21.14 -15.09 -21.50
#